data_AF-A0A354V2B7-F1
#
_entry.id   AF-A0A354V2B7-F1
#
_cell.length_a   1.000
_cell.length_b   1.000
_cell.length_c   1.000
_cell.angle_alpha   90.00
_cell.angle_beta   90.00
_cell.angle_gamma   90.00
#
_symmetry.space_group_name_H-M   'P 1'
#
loop_
_entity.id
_entity.type
_entity.pdbx_description
1 polymer ?
#
loop_
_entity_poly.entity_id
_entity_poly.type
_entity_poly.pdbx_seq_one_letter_code
_entity_poly.pdbx_strand_id
1 'polypeptide(L)'
;MNFTEYLKHDAVALAECVARGETTAEELLELALQQSRRAQSKTNAICRPMESEARSQLAKPLSGRFAGVPFLIKDCAQDYAGLP
;
A
#
# COMPACT_ATOMS: atom_id res chain seq x y z
N MET A 1 -0.15 -12.26 -7.02
CA MET A 1 -0.52 -12.78 -5.67
C MET A 1 -2.03 -12.71 -5.46
N ASN A 2 -2.65 -13.62 -4.69
CA ASN A 2 -4.06 -13.52 -4.29
C ASN A 2 -4.24 -12.93 -2.87
N PHE A 3 -5.47 -12.55 -2.52
CA PHE A 3 -5.76 -11.87 -1.25
C PHE A 3 -5.39 -12.70 0.00
N THR A 4 -5.54 -14.03 -0.04
CA THR A 4 -5.19 -14.90 1.10
C THR A 4 -3.68 -15.00 1.29
N GLU A 5 -2.91 -15.02 0.20
CA GLU A 5 -1.45 -14.96 0.25
C GLU A 5 -0.98 -13.63 0.79
N TYR A 6 -1.54 -12.52 0.28
CA TYR A 6 -1.24 -11.16 0.73
C TYR A 6 -1.34 -10.99 2.25
N LEU A 7 -2.38 -11.55 2.88
CA LEU A 7 -2.57 -11.48 4.33
C LEU A 7 -1.57 -12.32 5.15
N LYS A 8 -0.85 -13.25 4.53
CA LYS A 8 0.16 -14.10 5.21
C LYS A 8 1.55 -13.47 5.23
N HIS A 9 1.76 -12.41 4.46
CA HIS A 9 3.05 -11.73 4.37
C HIS A 9 3.02 -10.44 5.19
N ASP A 10 4.11 -10.18 5.91
CA ASP A 10 4.38 -8.86 6.46
C ASP A 10 5.01 -7.94 5.41
N ALA A 11 5.29 -6.69 5.77
CA ALA A 11 5.89 -5.72 4.87
C ALA A 11 7.27 -6.16 4.33
N VAL A 12 8.06 -6.89 5.12
CA VAL A 12 9.39 -7.38 4.70
C VAL A 12 9.22 -8.46 3.64
N ALA A 13 8.36 -9.44 3.91
CA ALA A 13 8.09 -10.53 2.97
C ALA A 13 7.44 -10.01 1.67
N LEU A 14 6.51 -9.04 1.75
CA LEU A 14 5.92 -8.42 0.56
C LEU A 14 6.96 -7.68 -0.29
N ALA A 15 7.89 -6.96 0.35
CA ALA A 15 8.98 -6.30 -0.37
C ALA A 15 9.90 -7.32 -1.08
N GLU A 16 10.18 -8.46 -0.44
CA GLU A 16 10.94 -9.55 -1.06
C GLU A 16 10.21 -10.15 -2.26
N CYS A 17 8.90 -10.40 -2.17
CA CYS A 17 8.10 -10.90 -3.29
C CYS A 17 8.15 -9.95 -4.49
N VAL A 18 8.06 -8.63 -4.26
CA VAL A 18 8.21 -7.62 -5.32
C VAL A 18 9.63 -7.65 -5.91
N ALA A 19 10.67 -7.69 -5.05
CA ALA A 19 12.06 -7.72 -5.50
C ALA A 19 12.40 -8.98 -6.32
N ARG A 20 11.76 -10.12 -6.02
CA ARG A 20 11.88 -11.39 -6.76
C ARG A 20 10.98 -11.47 -7.99
N GLY A 21 10.08 -10.51 -8.19
CA GLY A 21 9.12 -10.52 -9.30
C GLY A 21 7.97 -11.54 -9.14
N GLU A 22 7.72 -12.03 -7.93
CA GLU A 22 6.62 -12.95 -7.62
C GLU A 22 5.24 -12.25 -7.62
N THR A 23 5.25 -10.92 -7.47
CA THR A 23 4.10 -10.02 -7.58
C THR A 23 4.59 -8.62 -7.94
N THR A 24 3.69 -7.70 -8.29
CA THR A 24 4.04 -6.30 -8.58
C THR A 24 3.56 -5.33 -7.49
N ALA A 25 4.18 -4.15 -7.42
CA ALA A 25 3.74 -3.09 -6.52
C ALA A 25 2.30 -2.63 -6.83
N GLU A 26 1.91 -2.62 -8.10
CA GLU A 26 0.56 -2.33 -8.57
C GLU A 26 -0.45 -3.37 -8.06
N GLU A 27 -0.11 -4.67 -8.15
CA GLU A 27 -0.96 -5.75 -7.63
C GLU A 27 -1.15 -5.63 -6.12
N LEU A 28 -0.08 -5.34 -5.38
CA LEU A 28 -0.15 -5.13 -3.93
C LEU A 28 -1.02 -3.93 -3.59
N LEU A 29 -0.87 -2.81 -4.31
CA LEU A 29 -1.69 -1.62 -4.10
C LEU A 29 -3.17 -1.92 -4.34
N GLU A 30 -3.52 -2.64 -5.40
CA GLU A 30 -4.92 -2.96 -5.69
C GLU A 30 -5.54 -3.86 -4.60
N LEU A 31 -4.81 -4.88 -4.13
CA LEU A 31 -5.24 -5.74 -3.03
C LEU A 31 -5.44 -4.94 -1.73
N ALA A 32 -4.52 -4.03 -1.41
CA ALA A 32 -4.62 -3.17 -0.23
C ALA A 32 -5.83 -2.22 -0.32
N LEU A 33 -6.08 -1.61 -1.47
CA LEU A 33 -7.22 -0.73 -1.72
C LEU A 33 -8.56 -1.46 -1.66
N GLN A 34 -8.64 -2.66 -2.24
CA GLN A 34 -9.84 -3.48 -2.15
C GLN A 34 -10.16 -3.84 -0.70
N GLN A 35 -9.15 -4.22 0.07
CA GLN A 35 -9.32 -4.56 1.48
C GLN A 35 -9.65 -3.36 2.34
N SER A 36 -9.05 -2.21 2.07
CA SER A 36 -9.33 -0.97 2.81
C SER A 36 -10.79 -0.54 2.59
N ARG A 37 -11.28 -0.55 1.34
CA ARG A 37 -12.69 -0.29 1.02
C ARG A 37 -13.64 -1.24 1.75
N ARG A 38 -13.30 -2.53 1.80
CA ARG A 38 -14.10 -3.54 2.50
C ARG A 38 -14.16 -3.32 4.02
N ALA A 39 -13.04 -2.93 4.63
CA ALA A 39 -12.93 -2.72 6.07
C ALA A 39 -13.52 -1.38 6.53
N GLN A 40 -13.41 -0.34 5.69
CA GLN A 40 -13.76 1.04 6.05
C GLN A 40 -15.20 1.19 6.53
N SER A 41 -16.16 0.44 5.98
CA SER A 41 -17.57 0.49 6.42
C SER A 41 -17.78 0.06 7.87
N LYS A 42 -16.86 -0.75 8.43
CA LYS A 42 -16.93 -1.26 9.80
C LYS A 42 -16.02 -0.50 10.76
N THR A 43 -14.90 0.03 10.26
CA THR A 43 -13.85 0.60 11.10
C THR A 43 -13.75 2.12 11.02
N ASN A 44 -14.18 2.72 9.91
CA ASN A 44 -13.99 4.13 9.60
C ASN A 44 -12.54 4.62 9.85
N ALA A 45 -11.55 3.79 9.53
CA ALA A 45 -10.16 4.00 9.94
C ALA A 45 -9.38 4.98 9.06
N ILE A 46 -9.76 5.13 7.79
CA ILE A 46 -9.09 6.00 6.82
C ILE A 46 -9.86 7.31 6.73
N CYS A 47 -9.25 8.41 7.19
CA CYS A 47 -9.83 9.75 7.11
C CYS A 47 -9.78 10.32 5.68
N ARG A 48 -8.70 10.01 4.94
CA ARG A 48 -8.48 10.44 3.56
C ARG A 48 -7.84 9.30 2.75
N PRO A 49 -8.51 8.81 1.70
CA PRO A 49 -7.87 7.90 0.75
C PRO A 49 -6.75 8.63 -0.01
N MET A 50 -5.60 7.97 -0.18
CA MET A 50 -4.43 8.51 -0.91
C MET A 50 -4.09 7.66 -2.15
N GLU A 51 -5.11 7.19 -2.87
CA GLU A 51 -4.95 6.30 -4.03
C GLU A 51 -4.23 7.01 -5.20
N SER A 52 -4.59 8.26 -5.49
CA SER A 52 -3.97 9.06 -6.55
C SER A 52 -2.48 9.28 -6.32
N GLU A 53 -2.10 9.53 -5.07
CA GLU A 53 -0.72 9.76 -4.64
C GLU A 53 0.07 8.46 -4.75
N ALA A 54 -0.49 7.34 -4.27
CA ALA A 54 0.13 6.03 -4.39
C ALA A 54 0.39 5.64 -5.85
N ARG A 55 -0.62 5.78 -6.74
CA ARG A 55 -0.47 5.52 -8.18
C ARG A 55 0.56 6.45 -8.84
N SER A 56 0.60 7.71 -8.43
CA SER A 56 1.59 8.68 -8.92
C SER A 56 3.02 8.35 -8.46
N GLN A 57 3.19 7.72 -7.29
CA GLN A 57 4.48 7.22 -6.84
C GLN A 57 4.92 5.99 -7.65
N LEU A 58 4.00 5.06 -7.95
CA LEU A 58 4.29 3.87 -8.77
C LEU A 58 4.70 4.22 -10.21
N ALA A 59 4.25 5.36 -10.74
CA ALA A 59 4.69 5.85 -12.06
C ALA A 59 6.17 6.27 -12.13
N LYS A 60 6.90 6.21 -11.01
CA LYS A 60 8.33 6.56 -10.90
C LYS A 60 9.13 5.33 -10.47
N PRO A 61 10.44 5.25 -10.76
CA PRO A 61 11.29 4.19 -10.25
C PRO A 61 11.23 4.12 -8.73
N LEU A 62 10.91 2.94 -8.20
CA LEU A 62 10.87 2.68 -6.77
C LEU A 62 12.25 2.19 -6.30
N SER A 63 12.64 2.58 -5.09
CA SER A 63 13.89 2.14 -4.48
C SER A 63 13.78 2.04 -2.97
N GLY A 64 14.65 1.25 -2.35
CA GLY A 64 14.70 1.04 -0.90
C GLY A 64 14.13 -0.30 -0.44
N ARG A 65 14.28 -0.58 0.86
CA ARG A 65 13.97 -1.90 1.46
C ARG A 65 12.49 -2.29 1.44
N PHE A 66 11.60 -1.31 1.35
CA PHE A 66 10.15 -1.52 1.28
C PHE A 66 9.56 -1.01 -0.04
N ALA A 67 10.37 -0.92 -1.10
CA ALA A 67 9.90 -0.49 -2.41
C ALA A 67 8.71 -1.34 -2.87
N GLY A 68 7.60 -0.68 -3.19
CA GLY A 68 6.38 -1.33 -3.67
C GLY A 68 5.40 -1.82 -2.60
N VAL A 69 5.70 -1.67 -1.30
CA VAL A 69 4.79 -2.07 -0.21
C VAL A 69 3.81 -0.93 0.12
N PRO A 70 2.47 -1.16 0.04
CA PRO A 70 1.49 -0.16 0.46
C PRO A 70 1.50 0.07 1.97
N PHE A 71 1.34 1.33 2.40
CA PHE A 71 1.35 1.69 3.82
C PHE A 71 0.33 2.79 4.13
N LEU A 72 -0.24 2.77 5.34
CA LEU A 72 -1.10 3.84 5.86
C LEU A 72 -0.27 4.80 6.70
N ILE A 73 -0.49 6.09 6.53
CA ILE A 73 0.11 7.13 7.38
C ILE A 73 -0.94 7.70 8.33
N LYS A 74 -0.48 8.14 9.51
CA LYS A 74 -1.31 8.73 10.54
C LYS A 74 -1.37 10.25 10.35
N ASP A 75 -2.58 10.73 10.08
CA ASP A 75 -2.92 12.14 9.88
C ASP A 75 -2.45 13.07 11.02
N CYS A 76 -2.44 12.58 12.27
CA CYS A 76 -2.11 13.43 13.42
C CYS A 76 -0.60 13.62 13.68
N ALA A 77 0.28 12.91 12.96
CA ALA A 77 1.71 12.87 13.30
C ALA A 77 2.66 12.79 12.10
N GLN A 78 2.15 12.62 10.89
CA GLN A 78 2.97 12.43 9.69
C GLN A 78 2.52 13.40 8.61
N ASP A 79 3.37 14.39 8.33
CA ASP A 79 3.14 15.32 7.22
C ASP A 79 3.37 14.63 5.88
N TYR A 80 2.50 14.91 4.91
CA TYR A 80 2.67 14.46 3.53
C TYR A 80 2.56 15.66 2.59
N ALA A 81 3.61 15.89 1.80
CA ALA A 81 3.68 17.06 0.93
C ALA A 81 2.48 17.15 -0.03
N GLY A 82 1.79 18.30 -0.02
CA GLY A 82 0.63 18.57 -0.86
C GLY A 82 -0.71 18.12 -0.27
N LEU A 83 -0.71 17.49 0.91
CA LEU A 83 -1.92 17.17 1.67
C LEU A 83 -1.90 17.90 3.03
N PRO A 84 -3.07 18.30 3.54
CA PRO A 84 -3.19 18.91 4.86
C PRO A 84 -3.14 17.87 5.96
#